data_AF-A0A2K0XZU3-F1
#
_entry.id   AF-A0A2K0XZU3-F1
#
_cell.length_a   1.000
_cell.length_b   1.000
_cell.length_c   1.000
_cell.angle_alpha   90.00
_cell.angle_beta   90.00
_cell.angle_gamma   90.00
#
_symmetry.space_group_name_H-M   'P 1'
#
loop_
_entity.id
_entity.type
_entity.pdbx_description
1 polymer ?
#
loop_
_entity_poly.entity_id
_entity_poly.type
_entity_poly.pdbx_seq_one_letter_code
_entity_poly.pdbx_strand_id
1 'polypeptide(L)' 'MRRFLKATGLITTDYCQRLRVASAQELLRSSVLPIDPIAWEVGYADTSSFRRLLRASSG' A
#
# COMPACT_ATOMS: atom_id res chain seq x y z
N MET A 1 19.33 5.51 3.25
CA MET A 1 18.80 4.81 2.05
C MET A 1 19.76 3.80 1.40
N ARG A 2 21.07 4.06 1.25
CA ARG A 2 22.03 3.11 0.61
C ARG A 2 22.10 1.70 1.24
N ARG A 3 21.91 1.57 2.56
CA ARG A 3 21.93 0.27 3.24
C ARG A 3 20.71 -0.59 2.94
N PHE A 4 19.53 0.02 2.83
CA PHE A 4 18.28 -0.68 2.51
C PHE A 4 18.30 -1.20 1.07
N LEU A 5 18.62 -0.32 0.11
CA LEU A 5 18.78 -0.68 -1.29
C LEU A 5 19.81 -1.81 -1.50
N LYS A 6 20.93 -1.79 -0.74
CA LYS A 6 21.96 -2.83 -0.83
C LYS A 6 21.53 -4.18 -0.25
N ALA A 7 20.57 -4.20 0.69
CA ALA A 7 20.10 -5.40 1.35
C ALA A 7 18.86 -6.02 0.68
N THR A 8 17.95 -5.20 0.15
CA THR A 8 16.69 -5.67 -0.46
C THR A 8 16.64 -5.48 -1.97
N GLY A 9 17.59 -4.76 -2.57
CA GLY A 9 17.55 -4.39 -4.00
C GLY A 9 16.46 -3.37 -4.34
N LEU A 10 15.68 -2.91 -3.34
CA LEU A 10 14.52 -2.05 -3.53
C LEU A 10 14.74 -0.67 -2.90
N ILE A 11 14.26 0.34 -3.59
CA ILE A 11 14.21 1.71 -3.06
C ILE A 11 13.22 1.72 -1.89
N THR A 12 13.55 2.43 -0.83
CA THR A 12 12.80 2.38 0.45
C THR A 12 11.33 2.79 0.27
N THR A 13 11.07 3.69 -0.68
CA THR A 13 9.73 4.14 -1.08
C THR A 13 8.92 3.04 -1.76
N ASP A 14 9.52 2.27 -2.68
CA ASP A 14 8.85 1.16 -3.37
C ASP A 14 8.46 0.06 -2.39
N TYR A 15 9.37 -0.27 -1.46
CA TYR A 15 9.09 -1.25 -0.42
C TYR A 15 7.97 -0.79 0.51
N CYS A 16 7.99 0.46 0.98
CA CYS A 16 6.91 1.01 1.79
C CYS A 16 5.56 1.00 1.05
N GLN A 17 5.56 1.31 -0.25
CA GLN A 17 4.35 1.27 -1.08
C GLN A 17 3.79 -0.16 -1.18
N ARG A 18 4.64 -1.16 -1.41
CA ARG A 18 4.25 -2.58 -1.41
C ARG A 18 3.67 -3.00 -0.06
N LEU A 19 4.30 -2.59 1.04
CA LEU A 19 3.85 -2.91 2.39
C LEU A 19 2.45 -2.35 2.67
N ARG A 20 2.22 -1.08 2.28
CA ARG A 20 0.91 -0.44 2.45
C ARG A 20 -0.19 -1.10 1.63
N VAL A 21 0.12 -1.51 0.39
CA VAL A 21 -0.82 -2.26 -0.46
C VAL A 21 -1.17 -3.60 0.16
N ALA A 22 -0.18 -4.34 0.65
CA ALA A 22 -0.40 -5.63 1.31
C ALA A 22 -1.27 -5.50 2.57
N SER A 23 -1.00 -4.50 3.42
CA SER A 23 -1.83 -4.21 4.58
C SER A 23 -3.26 -3.84 4.18
N ALA A 24 -3.44 -3.04 3.14
CA ALA A 24 -4.78 -2.68 2.68
C ALA A 24 -5.55 -3.87 2.08
N GLN A 25 -4.88 -4.76 1.36
CA GLN A 25 -5.49 -6.01 0.88
C GLN A 25 -5.92 -6.89 2.06
N GLU A 26 -5.13 -6.97 3.12
CA GLU A 26 -5.49 -7.72 4.31
C GLU A 26 -6.68 -7.10 5.05
N LEU A 27 -6.74 -5.78 5.18
CA LEU A 27 -7.88 -5.07 5.75
C LEU A 27 -9.16 -5.25 4.91
N LEU A 28 -9.04 -5.28 3.59
CA LEU A 28 -10.16 -5.54 2.69
C LEU A 28 -10.65 -7.00 2.75
N ARG A 29 -9.76 -7.95 3.05
CA ARG A 29 -10.14 -9.36 3.24
C ARG A 29 -10.74 -9.62 4.62
N SER A 30 -10.22 -8.95 5.65
CA SER A 30 -10.62 -9.16 7.04
C SER A 30 -11.80 -8.29 7.48
N SER A 31 -12.10 -7.21 6.77
CA SER A 31 -13.16 -6.26 7.13
C SER A 31 -14.13 -6.00 5.97
N VAL A 32 -15.34 -5.56 6.30
CA VAL A 32 -16.35 -5.07 5.35
C VAL A 32 -16.25 -3.54 5.21
N LEU A 33 -15.11 -2.94 5.60
CA LEU A 33 -14.94 -1.49 5.56
C LEU A 33 -14.82 -1.00 4.11
N PRO A 34 -15.39 0.17 3.79
CA PRO A 34 -15.17 0.81 2.51
C PRO A 34 -13.68 1.13 2.30
N ILE A 35 -13.26 1.22 1.03
CA ILE A 35 -11.87 1.56 0.68
C ILE A 35 -11.40 2.91 1.26
N ASP A 36 -12.31 3.88 1.38
CA ASP A 36 -11.99 5.25 1.80
C ASP A 36 -11.37 5.31 3.21
N PRO A 37 -11.98 4.75 4.27
CA PRO A 37 -11.35 4.67 5.59
C PRO A 37 -10.08 3.81 5.61
N ILE A 38 -10.02 2.73 4.82
CA ILE A 38 -8.81 1.88 4.72
C ILE A 38 -7.63 2.68 4.15
N ALA A 39 -7.87 3.55 3.17
CA ALA A 39 -6.84 4.40 2.57
C ALA A 39 -6.19 5.32 3.62
N TRP A 40 -7.00 5.90 4.51
CA TRP A 40 -6.49 6.71 5.62
C TRP A 40 -5.66 5.88 6.60
N GLU A 41 -6.12 4.69 6.97
CA GLU A 41 -5.39 3.81 7.90
C GLU A 41 -4.03 3.37 7.36
N VAL A 42 -3.92 3.10 6.05
CA VAL A 42 -2.64 2.73 5.43
C VAL A 42 -1.77 3.94 5.04
N GLY A 43 -2.19 5.15 5.41
CA GLY A 43 -1.40 6.38 5.29
C GLY A 43 -1.45 7.04 3.91
N TYR A 44 -2.55 6.87 3.18
CA TYR A 44 -2.85 7.60 1.96
C TYR A 44 -3.88 8.71 2.23
N ALA A 45 -3.47 9.96 1.98
CA ALA A 45 -4.36 11.11 2.07
C ALA A 45 -5.30 11.24 0.86
N ASP A 46 -4.91 10.69 -0.30
CA ASP A 46 -5.76 10.65 -1.50
C ASP A 46 -6.22 9.22 -1.81
N THR A 47 -7.48 8.96 -1.48
CA THR A 47 -8.18 7.70 -1.74
C THR A 47 -8.26 7.37 -3.23
N SER A 48 -8.31 8.38 -4.10
CA SER A 48 -8.45 8.21 -5.56
C SER A 48 -7.22 7.54 -6.15
N SER A 49 -6.03 8.05 -5.80
CA SER A 49 -4.75 7.46 -6.15
C SER A 49 -4.58 6.07 -5.55
N PHE A 50 -4.95 5.90 -4.27
CA PHE A 50 -4.90 4.60 -3.62
C PHE A 50 -5.76 3.54 -4.33
N ARG A 51 -7.01 3.88 -4.71
CA ARG A 51 -7.89 2.99 -5.50
C ARG A 51 -7.26 2.56 -6.82
N ARG A 52 -6.66 3.50 -7.54
CA ARG A 52 -6.02 3.21 -8.83
C ARG A 52 -4.83 2.26 -8.65
N LEU A 53 -4.02 2.51 -7.64
CA LEU A 53 -2.84 1.71 -7.29
C LEU A 53 -3.24 0.30 -6.84
N LEU A 54 -4.24 0.19 -5.98
CA LEU A 54 -4.78 -1.10 -5.52
C LEU A 54 -5.36 -1.92 -6.66
N ARG A 55 -6.10 -1.29 -7.58
CA ARG A 55 -6.60 -1.98 -8.80
C ARG A 55 -5.46 -2.45 -9.70
N ALA A 56 -4.39 -1.68 -9.82
CA ALA A 56 -3.22 -2.07 -10.60
C ALA A 56 -2.41 -3.21 -9.96
N SER A 57 -2.42 -3.34 -8.63
CA SER A 57 -1.71 -4.40 -7.91
C SER A 57 -2.48 -5.71 -7.79
N SER A 58 -3.80 -5.69 -7.98
CA SER A 58 -4.68 -6.85 -7.86
C SER A 58 -5.09 -7.44 -9.21
N GLY A 59 -4.43 -7.03 -10.30
CA GLY A 59 -4.59 -7.56 -11.66
C GLY A 59 -3.63 -8.69 -11.95
#